data_AF-A0A849T6D1-F1
#
_entry.id   AF-A0A849T6D1-F1
#
_cell.length_a   1.000
_cell.length_b   1.000
_cell.length_c   1.000
_cell.angle_alpha   90.00
_cell.angle_beta   90.00
_cell.angle_gamma   90.00
#
_symmetry.space_group_name_H-M   'P 1'
#
loop_
_entity.id
_entity.type
_entity.pdbx_description
1 polymer ?
#
loop_
_entity_poly.entity_id
_entity_poly.type
_entity_poly.pdbx_seq_one_letter_code
_entity_poly.pdbx_strand_id
1 'polypeptide(L)'
;MNKKKLLVCLICFSFSKIALSETALSYPELDVTPRATERLNMLVEKEKNSNLFSQLPMQISALSTLTTGILQLGSIDESKDKLKKSPNAGLIVGAAWLGVNYYVGQKYQIYSNTLAEVNKVTGKTTRDQLIRERLAEEGINRAASLAVRLKWISVATNFGANAFMLSKVKKETAAQYVGAVSLLASFAPVFFVSEWETVANDQKTYKKKVYGPIFTTSLFETSAGKFSPGLLLTSTF
;
A
#
# COMPACT_ATOMS: atom_id res chain seq x y z
N MET A 1 -64.28 -30.49 -10.91
CA MET A 1 -62.92 -29.91 -11.13
C MET A 1 -62.70 -28.81 -10.10
N ASN A 2 -61.79 -29.00 -9.14
CA ASN A 2 -61.73 -28.24 -7.88
C ASN A 2 -61.05 -26.87 -8.02
N LYS A 3 -61.76 -25.79 -7.67
CA LYS A 3 -61.35 -24.37 -7.75
C LYS A 3 -60.05 -24.03 -6.98
N LYS A 4 -59.59 -24.90 -6.08
CA LYS A 4 -58.35 -24.69 -5.29
C LYS A 4 -57.05 -24.87 -6.06
N LYS A 5 -57.06 -25.51 -7.24
CA LYS A 5 -55.84 -25.70 -8.05
C LYS A 5 -55.50 -24.49 -8.95
N LEU A 6 -56.45 -23.57 -9.16
CA LEU A 6 -56.24 -22.40 -10.02
C LEU A 6 -55.48 -21.26 -9.31
N LEU A 7 -55.57 -21.18 -7.97
CA LEU A 7 -54.96 -20.10 -7.19
C LEU A 7 -53.43 -20.24 -7.07
N VAL A 8 -52.90 -21.47 -7.10
CA VAL A 8 -51.46 -21.72 -6.94
C VAL A 8 -50.69 -21.43 -8.23
N CYS A 9 -51.30 -21.62 -9.41
CA CYS A 9 -50.66 -21.26 -10.69
C CYS A 9 -50.57 -19.75 -10.94
N LEU A 10 -51.41 -18.93 -10.29
CA LEU A 10 -51.41 -17.47 -10.51
C LEU A 10 -50.35 -16.73 -9.67
N ILE A 11 -49.78 -17.37 -8.63
CA ILE A 11 -48.71 -16.79 -7.82
C ILE A 11 -47.32 -17.10 -8.41
N CYS A 12 -47.19 -18.16 -9.22
CA CYS A 12 -45.92 -18.55 -9.83
C CYS A 12 -45.55 -17.76 -11.10
N PHE A 13 -46.48 -17.04 -11.73
CA PHE A 13 -46.19 -16.28 -12.95
C PHE A 13 -45.65 -14.86 -12.72
N SER A 14 -45.59 -14.40 -11.47
CA SER A 14 -45.15 -13.04 -11.13
C SER A 14 -43.64 -12.92 -10.85
N PHE A 15 -42.90 -14.04 -10.77
CA PHE A 15 -41.47 -14.03 -10.40
C PHE A 15 -40.49 -14.13 -11.58
N SER A 16 -40.96 -14.32 -12.81
CA SER A 16 -40.07 -14.57 -13.96
C SER A 16 -39.60 -13.31 -14.71
N LYS A 17 -39.90 -12.09 -14.22
CA LYS A 17 -39.50 -10.84 -14.89
C LYS A 17 -38.25 -10.16 -14.31
N ILE A 18 -37.48 -10.79 -13.41
CA ILE A 18 -36.33 -10.14 -12.78
C ILE A 18 -34.99 -10.43 -13.49
N ALA A 19 -34.89 -11.46 -14.33
CA ALA A 19 -33.57 -11.91 -14.80
C ALA A 19 -33.36 -11.71 -16.30
N LEU A 20 -33.50 -10.47 -16.79
CA LEU A 20 -32.93 -10.00 -18.07
C LEU A 20 -33.17 -8.48 -18.18
N SER A 21 -32.79 -7.74 -17.13
CA SER A 21 -32.46 -6.32 -17.35
C SER A 21 -31.24 -6.31 -18.25
N GLU A 22 -31.31 -5.58 -19.35
CA GLU A 22 -30.15 -5.13 -20.11
C GLU A 22 -29.00 -4.88 -19.15
N THR A 23 -27.92 -5.62 -19.33
CA THR A 23 -26.62 -5.29 -18.78
C THR A 23 -26.18 -3.99 -19.44
N ALA A 24 -26.78 -2.87 -19.04
CA ALA A 24 -26.07 -1.61 -19.04
C ALA A 24 -24.74 -1.93 -18.35
N LEU A 25 -23.63 -1.72 -19.06
CA LEU A 25 -22.29 -1.90 -18.52
C LEU A 25 -22.21 -1.07 -17.23
N SER A 26 -22.53 -1.71 -16.11
CA SER A 26 -22.46 -1.13 -14.79
C SER A 26 -20.98 -1.17 -14.45
N TYR A 27 -20.42 0.02 -14.26
CA TYR A 27 -19.04 0.20 -13.87
C TYR A 27 -19.02 0.35 -12.36
N PRO A 28 -18.91 -0.76 -11.61
CA PRO A 28 -19.05 -0.73 -10.16
C PRO A 28 -18.07 0.25 -9.52
N GLU A 29 -16.89 0.50 -10.13
CA GLU A 29 -15.91 1.51 -9.73
C GLU A 29 -16.47 2.93 -9.57
N LEU A 30 -17.55 3.28 -10.28
CA LEU A 30 -18.20 4.59 -10.17
C LEU A 30 -19.17 4.65 -8.99
N ASP A 31 -19.65 3.50 -8.51
CA ASP A 31 -20.60 3.39 -7.40
C ASP A 31 -19.90 3.10 -6.06
N VAL A 32 -18.56 3.00 -6.10
CA VAL A 32 -17.69 2.79 -4.94
C VAL A 32 -17.54 4.07 -4.11
N THR A 33 -17.63 3.97 -2.79
CA THR A 33 -17.47 5.10 -1.85
C THR A 33 -16.46 4.80 -0.72
N PRO A 34 -15.36 5.57 -0.59
CA PRO A 34 -14.96 6.69 -1.45
C PRO A 34 -14.41 6.19 -2.79
N ARG A 35 -14.59 7.01 -3.83
CA ARG A 35 -13.95 6.81 -5.14
C ARG A 35 -12.43 6.95 -5.03
N ALA A 36 -11.67 6.46 -6.02
CA ALA A 36 -10.22 6.63 -6.03
C ALA A 36 -9.84 8.11 -6.12
N THR A 37 -10.58 8.90 -6.91
CA THR A 37 -10.40 10.36 -7.00
C THR A 37 -10.69 11.07 -5.66
N GLU A 38 -11.76 10.68 -4.98
CA GLU A 38 -12.10 11.26 -3.66
C GLU A 38 -11.05 10.91 -2.61
N ARG A 39 -10.58 9.66 -2.60
CA ARG A 39 -9.49 9.23 -1.74
C ARG A 39 -8.21 9.99 -2.04
N LEU A 40 -7.90 10.21 -3.31
CA LEU A 40 -6.74 11.03 -3.70
C LEU A 40 -6.85 12.45 -3.16
N ASN A 41 -8.03 13.09 -3.22
CA ASN A 41 -8.24 14.42 -2.63
C ASN A 41 -7.97 14.43 -1.12
N MET A 42 -8.49 13.44 -0.38
CA MET A 42 -8.21 13.30 1.05
C MET A 42 -6.71 13.10 1.34
N LEU A 43 -6.01 12.34 0.49
CA LEU A 43 -4.57 12.13 0.62
C LEU A 43 -3.76 13.38 0.30
N VAL A 44 -4.20 14.21 -0.64
CA VAL A 44 -3.59 15.53 -0.93
C VAL A 44 -3.69 16.45 0.28
N GLU A 45 -4.84 16.48 0.95
CA GLU A 45 -5.00 17.26 2.18
C GLU A 45 -4.09 16.76 3.30
N LYS A 46 -3.97 15.43 3.46
CA LYS A 46 -3.02 14.82 4.40
C LYS A 46 -1.56 15.13 4.04
N GLU A 47 -1.23 15.14 2.75
CA GLU A 47 0.12 15.44 2.24
C GLU A 47 0.50 16.91 2.48
N LYS A 48 -0.45 17.85 2.40
CA LYS A 48 -0.21 19.25 2.80
C LYS A 48 0.12 19.37 4.28
N ASN A 49 -0.46 18.50 5.10
CA ASN A 49 -0.14 18.37 6.52
C ASN A 49 0.99 17.36 6.77
N SER A 50 1.81 17.06 5.75
CA SER A 50 2.84 16.01 5.84
C SER A 50 3.75 16.22 7.03
N ASN A 51 3.81 15.18 7.84
CA ASN A 51 4.61 15.16 9.05
C ASN A 51 5.94 14.49 8.74
N LEU A 52 7.02 14.99 9.35
CA LEU A 52 8.35 14.36 9.27
C LEU A 52 8.29 12.87 9.63
N PHE A 53 7.31 12.46 10.43
CA PHE A 53 7.12 11.09 10.88
C PHE A 53 6.52 10.11 9.85
N SER A 54 6.11 10.58 8.66
CA SER A 54 5.52 9.72 7.62
C SER A 54 6.44 8.60 7.11
N GLN A 55 7.76 8.74 7.31
CA GLN A 55 8.79 7.77 6.92
C GLN A 55 9.63 7.28 8.12
N LEU A 56 9.01 7.23 9.31
CA LEU A 56 9.65 6.82 10.57
C LEU A 56 10.52 5.56 10.48
N PRO A 57 10.09 4.46 9.83
CA PRO A 57 10.88 3.23 9.80
C PRO A 57 12.24 3.40 9.12
N MET A 58 12.29 4.19 8.04
CA MET A 58 13.53 4.51 7.34
C MET A 58 14.39 5.50 8.12
N GLN A 59 13.77 6.39 8.91
CA GLN A 59 14.51 7.32 9.77
C GLN A 59 15.19 6.60 10.94
N ILE A 60 14.53 5.61 11.55
CA ILE A 60 15.13 4.80 12.62
C ILE A 60 16.37 4.09 12.11
N SER A 61 16.26 3.44 10.95
CA SER A 61 17.38 2.79 10.28
C SER A 61 18.52 3.79 10.02
N ALA A 62 18.24 4.91 9.36
CA ALA A 62 19.22 5.93 9.02
C ALA A 62 19.91 6.56 10.25
N LEU A 63 19.12 6.88 11.28
CA LEU A 63 19.61 7.46 12.52
C LEU A 63 20.52 6.48 13.26
N SER A 64 20.13 5.21 13.35
CA SER A 64 20.95 4.17 13.98
C SER A 64 22.30 3.99 13.27
N THR A 65 22.29 3.99 11.93
CA THR A 65 23.51 3.92 11.10
C THR A 65 24.40 5.15 11.33
N LEU A 66 23.81 6.35 11.35
CA LEU A 66 24.53 7.60 11.62
C LEU A 66 25.15 7.59 13.01
N THR A 67 24.37 7.26 14.05
CA THR A 67 24.84 7.18 15.43
C THR A 67 25.96 6.17 15.59
N THR A 68 25.87 5.01 14.92
CA THR A 68 26.95 4.01 14.90
C THR A 68 28.22 4.59 14.28
N GLY A 69 28.09 5.28 13.14
CA GLY A 69 29.23 5.96 12.49
C GLY A 69 29.89 6.98 13.42
N ILE A 70 29.10 7.81 14.11
CA ILE A 70 29.60 8.80 15.09
C ILE A 70 30.35 8.11 16.23
N LEU A 71 29.75 7.09 16.85
CA LEU A 71 30.37 6.38 17.98
C LEU A 71 31.63 5.61 17.56
N GLN A 72 31.66 5.11 16.33
CA GLN A 72 32.82 4.38 15.83
C GLN A 72 34.04 5.28 15.62
N LEU A 73 33.89 6.59 15.43
CA LEU A 73 35.02 7.52 15.28
C LEU A 73 36.04 7.41 16.44
N GLY A 74 35.59 7.10 17.66
CA GLY A 74 36.44 6.91 18.84
C GLY A 74 36.81 5.46 19.16
N SER A 75 36.29 4.47 18.41
CA SER A 75 36.39 3.03 18.73
C SER A 75 36.87 2.16 17.55
N ILE A 76 37.64 2.76 16.62
CA ILE A 76 38.14 2.09 15.42
C ILE A 76 39.27 1.13 15.76
N ASP A 77 39.21 -0.10 15.25
CA ASP A 77 40.36 -1.01 15.26
C ASP A 77 41.33 -0.61 14.14
N GLU A 78 42.36 0.17 14.49
CA GLU A 78 43.35 0.71 13.53
C GLU A 78 44.07 -0.39 12.74
N SER A 79 44.14 -1.62 13.27
CA SER A 79 44.71 -2.76 12.55
C SER A 79 43.87 -3.18 11.34
N LYS A 80 42.54 -2.98 11.42
CA LYS A 80 41.57 -3.39 10.39
C LYS A 80 41.11 -2.26 9.48
N ASP A 81 41.24 -1.01 9.93
CA ASP A 81 40.84 0.18 9.18
C ASP A 81 41.76 1.38 9.43
N LYS A 82 42.97 1.33 8.84
CA LYS A 82 43.98 2.40 8.92
C LYS A 82 43.51 3.75 8.36
N LEU A 83 42.56 3.73 7.42
CA LEU A 83 42.08 4.92 6.71
C LEU A 83 40.77 5.47 7.27
N LYS A 84 40.26 4.92 8.38
CA LYS A 84 39.01 5.33 9.03
C LYS A 84 37.84 5.41 8.02
N LYS A 85 37.75 4.43 7.12
CA LYS A 85 36.69 4.39 6.10
C LYS A 85 35.36 3.90 6.68
N SER A 86 35.38 3.08 7.73
CA SER A 86 34.19 2.49 8.31
C SER A 86 33.27 3.51 8.99
N PRO A 87 33.75 4.46 9.82
CA PRO A 87 32.87 5.47 10.40
C PRO A 87 32.30 6.40 9.32
N ASN A 88 33.13 6.77 8.33
CA ASN A 88 32.70 7.62 7.21
C ASN A 88 31.57 6.96 6.40
N ALA A 89 31.61 5.64 6.21
CA ALA A 89 30.52 4.92 5.56
C ALA A 89 29.19 5.08 6.33
N GLY A 90 29.20 4.90 7.65
CA GLY A 90 28.01 5.11 8.48
C GLY A 90 27.52 6.55 8.48
N LEU A 91 28.43 7.53 8.55
CA LEU A 91 28.09 8.95 8.49
C LEU A 91 27.44 9.32 7.16
N ILE A 92 28.07 8.95 6.04
CA ILE A 92 27.59 9.29 4.70
C ILE A 92 26.24 8.60 4.43
N VAL A 93 26.14 7.29 4.67
CA VAL A 93 24.92 6.52 4.40
C VAL A 93 23.78 6.98 5.30
N GLY A 94 24.04 7.15 6.61
CA GLY A 94 23.04 7.61 7.56
C GLY A 94 22.54 9.03 7.24
N ALA A 95 23.46 9.98 7.01
CA ALA A 95 23.11 11.35 6.67
C ALA A 95 22.38 11.46 5.32
N ALA A 96 22.82 10.71 4.30
CA ALA A 96 22.16 10.67 3.00
C ALA A 96 20.71 10.21 3.14
N TRP A 97 20.45 9.14 3.91
CA TRP A 97 19.09 8.67 4.14
C TRP A 97 18.24 9.62 4.96
N LEU A 98 18.79 10.30 5.97
CA LEU A 98 18.06 11.36 6.67
C LEU A 98 17.66 12.48 5.70
N GLY A 99 18.57 12.89 4.81
CA GLY A 99 18.29 13.85 3.75
C GLY A 99 17.20 13.39 2.78
N VAL A 100 17.27 12.14 2.31
CA VAL A 100 16.23 11.54 1.46
C VAL A 100 14.89 11.50 2.17
N ASN A 101 14.84 11.07 3.43
CA ASN A 101 13.62 11.02 4.23
C ASN A 101 13.02 12.41 4.46
N TYR A 102 13.86 13.41 4.72
CA TYR A 102 13.42 14.80 4.85
C TYR A 102 12.84 15.32 3.53
N TYR A 103 13.53 15.09 2.40
CA TYR A 103 13.05 15.50 1.09
C TYR A 103 11.72 14.82 0.73
N VAL A 104 11.64 13.51 0.92
CA VAL A 104 10.42 12.73 0.64
C VAL A 104 9.27 13.17 1.54
N GLY A 105 9.52 13.36 2.84
CA GLY A 105 8.50 13.67 3.83
C GLY A 105 8.03 15.14 3.84
N GLN A 106 8.74 16.07 3.21
CA GLN A 106 8.40 17.51 3.24
C GLN A 106 8.24 18.15 1.86
N LYS A 107 8.97 17.66 0.85
CA LYS A 107 9.02 18.29 -0.48
C LYS A 107 8.38 17.44 -1.56
N TYR A 108 8.37 16.12 -1.41
CA TYR A 108 7.86 15.23 -2.44
C TYR A 108 6.34 15.06 -2.32
N GLN A 109 5.60 15.82 -3.14
CA GLN A 109 4.13 15.84 -3.15
C GLN A 109 3.55 14.94 -4.26
N ILE A 110 3.60 13.63 -4.06
CA ILE A 110 3.18 12.65 -5.06
C ILE A 110 1.67 12.67 -5.33
N TYR A 111 0.86 12.85 -4.29
CA TYR A 111 -0.59 12.87 -4.43
C TYR A 111 -1.06 14.16 -5.09
N SER A 112 -0.46 15.30 -4.74
CA SER A 112 -0.80 16.59 -5.33
C SER A 112 -0.48 16.63 -6.82
N ASN A 113 0.68 16.09 -7.21
CA ASN A 113 1.06 15.97 -8.62
C ASN A 113 0.11 15.02 -9.38
N THR A 114 -0.26 13.89 -8.78
CA THR A 114 -1.25 12.96 -9.36
C THR A 114 -2.60 13.65 -9.54
N LEU A 115 -3.07 14.42 -8.56
CA LEU A 115 -4.34 15.11 -8.64
C LEU A 115 -4.35 16.13 -9.79
N ALA A 116 -3.23 16.83 -9.99
CA ALA A 116 -3.08 17.72 -11.14
C ALA A 116 -3.15 16.96 -12.48
N GLU A 117 -2.66 15.72 -12.56
CA GLU A 117 -2.82 14.86 -13.75
C GLU A 117 -4.28 14.42 -13.94
N VAL A 118 -4.95 14.00 -12.88
CA VAL A 118 -6.38 13.59 -12.91
C VAL A 118 -7.26 14.75 -13.38
N ASN A 119 -7.01 15.96 -12.89
CA ASN A 119 -7.78 17.16 -13.21
C ASN A 119 -7.63 17.63 -14.68
N LYS A 120 -6.60 17.14 -15.41
CA LYS A 120 -6.48 17.41 -16.86
C LYS A 120 -7.57 16.72 -17.67
N VAL A 121 -8.20 15.68 -17.13
CA VAL A 121 -9.32 14.99 -17.78
C VAL A 121 -10.62 15.74 -17.45
N THR A 122 -11.06 16.63 -18.33
CA THR A 122 -12.18 17.56 -18.09
C THR A 122 -13.55 17.06 -18.56
N GLY A 123 -13.59 15.94 -19.31
CA GLY A 123 -14.83 15.42 -19.87
C GLY A 123 -15.79 14.84 -18.83
N LYS A 124 -17.09 14.90 -19.11
CA LYS A 124 -18.15 14.42 -18.20
C LYS A 124 -18.68 13.03 -18.56
N THR A 125 -18.20 12.45 -19.67
CA THR A 125 -18.66 11.14 -20.13
C THR A 125 -18.27 10.04 -19.14
N THR A 126 -18.98 8.92 -19.16
CA THR A 126 -18.65 7.74 -18.34
C THR A 126 -17.21 7.30 -18.57
N ARG A 127 -16.76 7.32 -19.83
CA ARG A 127 -15.38 7.00 -20.20
C ARG A 127 -14.38 7.94 -19.51
N ASP A 128 -14.64 9.24 -19.49
CA ASP A 128 -13.75 10.22 -18.85
C ASP A 128 -13.70 10.05 -17.34
N GLN A 129 -14.85 9.70 -16.72
CA GLN A 129 -14.91 9.38 -15.29
C GLN A 129 -14.03 8.17 -14.98
N LEU A 130 -14.13 7.10 -15.77
CA LEU A 130 -13.30 5.90 -15.61
C LEU A 130 -11.81 6.18 -15.78
N ILE A 131 -11.44 7.04 -16.73
CA ILE A 131 -10.06 7.45 -16.93
C ILE A 131 -9.54 8.20 -15.70
N ARG A 132 -10.34 9.11 -15.12
CA ARG A 132 -9.98 9.82 -13.88
C ARG A 132 -9.75 8.85 -12.72
N GLU A 133 -10.68 7.92 -12.51
CA GLU A 133 -10.56 6.92 -11.45
C GLU A 133 -9.32 6.05 -11.64
N ARG A 134 -9.04 5.61 -12.87
CA ARG A 134 -7.84 4.81 -13.18
C ARG A 134 -6.55 5.59 -12.94
N LEU A 135 -6.47 6.85 -13.37
CA LEU A 135 -5.29 7.69 -13.14
C LEU A 135 -5.06 7.95 -11.64
N ALA A 136 -6.15 8.14 -10.88
CA ALA A 136 -6.06 8.28 -9.42
C ALA A 136 -5.54 6.99 -8.77
N GLU A 137 -6.05 5.82 -9.17
CA GLU A 137 -5.55 4.52 -8.71
C GLU A 137 -4.06 4.31 -9.05
N GLU A 138 -3.66 4.64 -10.29
CA GLU A 138 -2.27 4.52 -10.74
C GLU A 138 -1.35 5.44 -9.94
N GLY A 139 -1.77 6.65 -9.59
CA GLY A 139 -1.01 7.54 -8.70
C GLY A 139 -0.82 6.98 -7.29
N ILE A 140 -1.87 6.43 -6.69
CA ILE A 140 -1.77 5.76 -5.37
C ILE A 140 -0.79 4.59 -5.44
N ASN A 141 -0.87 3.77 -6.48
CA ASN A 141 0.04 2.65 -6.68
C ASN A 141 1.49 3.08 -6.97
N ARG A 142 1.70 4.20 -7.69
CA ARG A 142 3.03 4.77 -7.93
C ARG A 142 3.69 5.12 -6.60
N ALA A 143 2.98 5.77 -5.68
CA ALA A 143 3.49 6.10 -4.35
C ALA A 143 3.90 4.84 -3.56
N ALA A 144 3.04 3.83 -3.50
CA ALA A 144 3.37 2.57 -2.85
C ALA A 144 4.59 1.87 -3.47
N SER A 145 4.68 1.85 -4.81
CA SER A 145 5.82 1.24 -5.51
C SER A 145 7.14 1.95 -5.19
N LEU A 146 7.11 3.28 -5.04
CA LEU A 146 8.26 4.07 -4.66
C LEU A 146 8.68 3.76 -3.22
N ALA A 147 7.73 3.71 -2.27
CA ALA A 147 8.00 3.31 -0.89
C ALA A 147 8.65 1.93 -0.81
N VAL A 148 8.12 0.93 -1.53
CA VAL A 148 8.70 -0.43 -1.54
C VAL A 148 10.13 -0.43 -2.07
N ARG A 149 10.41 0.31 -3.14
CA ARG A 149 11.77 0.44 -3.70
C ARG A 149 12.72 1.12 -2.69
N LEU A 150 12.30 2.25 -2.12
CA LEU A 150 13.08 2.98 -1.12
C LEU A 150 13.35 2.13 0.12
N LYS A 151 12.35 1.39 0.61
CA LYS A 151 12.48 0.42 1.70
C LYS A 151 13.62 -0.56 1.45
N TRP A 152 13.63 -1.24 0.32
CA TRP A 152 14.66 -2.26 0.03
C TRP A 152 16.04 -1.65 -0.20
N ILE A 153 16.13 -0.51 -0.87
CA ILE A 153 17.41 0.20 -1.04
C ILE A 153 17.93 0.67 0.34
N SER A 154 17.04 1.16 1.20
CA SER A 154 17.37 1.59 2.57
C SER A 154 17.89 0.44 3.41
N VAL A 155 17.19 -0.69 3.42
CA VAL A 155 17.62 -1.91 4.11
C VAL A 155 19.00 -2.32 3.60
N ALA A 156 19.18 -2.47 2.29
CA ALA A 156 20.44 -2.95 1.71
C ALA A 156 21.63 -2.03 2.04
N THR A 157 21.45 -0.72 1.91
CA THR A 157 22.54 0.25 2.13
C THR A 157 22.87 0.44 3.62
N ASN A 158 21.86 0.54 4.49
CA ASN A 158 22.08 0.66 5.94
C ASN A 158 22.63 -0.65 6.52
N PHE A 159 22.10 -1.81 6.11
CA PHE A 159 22.62 -3.11 6.51
C PHE A 159 24.07 -3.28 6.07
N GLY A 160 24.37 -2.98 4.81
CA GLY A 160 25.74 -3.06 4.27
C GLY A 160 26.71 -2.14 5.01
N ALA A 161 26.31 -0.90 5.30
CA ALA A 161 27.11 0.05 6.07
C ALA A 161 27.34 -0.45 7.51
N ASN A 162 26.29 -0.87 8.21
CA ASN A 162 26.38 -1.37 9.58
C ASN A 162 27.20 -2.66 9.68
N ALA A 163 27.06 -3.58 8.72
CA ALA A 163 27.87 -4.81 8.66
C ALA A 163 29.35 -4.49 8.44
N PHE A 164 29.65 -3.56 7.51
CA PHE A 164 31.01 -3.11 7.27
C PHE A 164 31.61 -2.45 8.52
N MET A 165 30.87 -1.55 9.16
CA MET A 165 31.24 -0.91 10.42
C MET A 165 31.52 -1.92 11.54
N LEU A 166 30.61 -2.86 11.75
CA LEU A 166 30.72 -3.90 12.77
C LEU A 166 31.93 -4.83 12.54
N SER A 167 32.30 -5.08 11.28
CA SER A 167 33.48 -5.89 10.95
C SER A 167 34.82 -5.22 11.32
N LYS A 168 34.81 -3.88 11.51
CA LYS A 168 36.00 -3.04 11.73
C LYS A 168 36.05 -2.36 13.10
N VAL A 169 35.05 -2.57 13.95
CA VAL A 169 35.00 -1.98 15.30
C VAL A 169 35.84 -2.80 16.28
N LYS A 170 36.39 -2.15 17.31
CA LYS A 170 37.04 -2.85 18.44
C LYS A 170 36.00 -3.68 19.20
N LYS A 171 36.39 -4.90 19.58
CA LYS A 171 35.57 -5.78 20.42
C LYS A 171 35.37 -5.17 21.81
N GLU A 172 34.25 -5.53 22.45
CA GLU A 172 33.89 -5.14 23.82
C GLU A 172 33.72 -3.62 24.02
N THR A 173 33.44 -2.88 22.93
CA THR A 173 33.17 -1.45 22.98
C THR A 173 31.67 -1.16 22.85
N ALA A 174 31.23 -0.02 23.39
CA ALA A 174 29.85 0.47 23.18
C ALA A 174 29.50 0.56 21.68
N ALA A 175 30.46 0.94 20.83
CA ALA A 175 30.28 1.00 19.39
C ALA A 175 29.98 -0.38 18.76
N GLN A 176 30.50 -1.49 19.31
CA GLN A 176 30.16 -2.82 18.85
C GLN A 176 28.71 -3.17 19.16
N TYR A 177 28.26 -2.93 20.41
CA TYR A 177 26.88 -3.23 20.81
C TYR A 177 25.87 -2.37 20.03
N VAL A 178 26.13 -1.07 19.90
CA VAL A 178 25.30 -0.18 19.09
C VAL A 178 25.34 -0.59 17.63
N GLY A 179 26.50 -0.97 17.09
CA GLY A 179 26.59 -1.47 15.70
C GLY A 179 25.75 -2.73 15.45
N ALA A 180 25.71 -3.65 16.41
CA ALA A 180 24.85 -4.84 16.32
C ALA A 180 23.35 -4.47 16.36
N VAL A 181 22.95 -3.56 17.24
CA VAL A 181 21.57 -3.06 17.30
C VAL A 181 21.20 -2.33 16.01
N SER A 182 22.09 -1.49 15.48
CA SER A 182 21.85 -0.76 14.22
C SER A 182 21.77 -1.68 13.01
N LEU A 183 22.51 -2.80 13.01
CA LEU A 183 22.37 -3.85 12.00
C LEU A 183 20.99 -4.51 12.03
N LEU A 184 20.38 -4.68 13.21
CA LEU A 184 18.99 -5.15 13.32
C LEU A 184 18.01 -4.04 12.94
N ALA A 185 18.27 -2.81 13.38
CA ALA A 185 17.44 -1.64 13.07
C ALA A 185 17.40 -1.32 11.58
N SER A 186 18.38 -1.74 10.78
CA SER A 186 18.32 -1.59 9.33
C SER A 186 17.15 -2.35 8.68
N PHE A 187 16.57 -3.33 9.37
CA PHE A 187 15.36 -4.03 8.94
C PHE A 187 14.06 -3.38 9.44
N ALA A 188 14.11 -2.28 10.19
CA ALA A 188 12.90 -1.56 10.63
C ALA A 188 11.92 -1.26 9.47
N PRO A 189 12.37 -0.82 8.28
CA PRO A 189 11.47 -0.61 7.13
C PRO A 189 10.70 -1.86 6.67
N VAL A 190 11.19 -3.07 6.97
CA VAL A 190 10.50 -4.33 6.62
C VAL A 190 9.36 -4.62 7.59
N PHE A 191 9.57 -4.36 8.88
CA PHE A 191 8.59 -4.63 9.92
C PHE A 191 7.50 -3.57 10.04
N PHE A 192 7.83 -2.32 9.71
CA PHE A 192 6.90 -1.20 9.80
C PHE A 192 6.55 -0.70 8.39
N VAL A 193 5.30 -0.93 8.02
CA VAL A 193 4.76 -0.58 6.70
C VAL A 193 4.61 0.94 6.58
N SER A 194 4.99 1.50 5.44
CA SER A 194 4.81 2.92 5.16
C SER A 194 3.34 3.28 4.95
N GLU A 195 2.96 4.54 5.21
CA GLU A 195 1.58 5.01 4.97
C GLU A 195 1.18 4.84 3.50
N TRP A 196 2.11 5.06 2.56
CA TRP A 196 1.88 4.87 1.13
C TRP A 196 1.53 3.42 0.78
N GLU A 197 2.21 2.45 1.39
CA GLU A 197 1.89 1.03 1.22
C GLU A 197 0.54 0.67 1.83
N THR A 198 0.25 1.16 3.04
CA THR A 198 -1.04 0.93 3.72
C THR A 198 -2.20 1.45 2.89
N VAL A 199 -2.12 2.69 2.42
CA VAL A 199 -3.16 3.32 1.60
C VAL A 199 -3.43 2.54 0.30
N ALA A 200 -2.38 2.11 -0.40
CA ALA A 200 -2.55 1.32 -1.61
C ALA A 200 -3.12 -0.08 -1.32
N ASN A 201 -2.72 -0.71 -0.21
CA ASN A 201 -3.28 -2.00 0.20
C ASN A 201 -4.75 -1.89 0.61
N ASP A 202 -5.14 -0.80 1.27
CA ASP A 202 -6.52 -0.49 1.61
C ASP A 202 -7.37 -0.26 0.35
N GLN A 203 -6.83 0.45 -0.65
CA GLN A 203 -7.47 0.60 -1.96
C GLN A 203 -7.67 -0.74 -2.65
N LYS A 204 -6.64 -1.59 -2.66
CA LYS A 204 -6.71 -2.92 -3.27
C LYS A 204 -7.70 -3.83 -2.55
N THR A 205 -7.71 -3.80 -1.22
CA THR A 205 -8.63 -4.58 -0.40
C THR A 205 -10.07 -4.15 -0.63
N TYR A 206 -10.30 -2.84 -0.74
CA TYR A 206 -11.62 -2.31 -1.03
C TYR A 206 -12.09 -2.69 -2.44
N LYS A 207 -11.22 -2.58 -3.45
CA LYS A 207 -11.49 -3.05 -4.82
C LYS A 207 -11.86 -4.53 -4.84
N LYS A 208 -11.12 -5.38 -4.13
CA LYS A 208 -11.43 -6.82 -4.01
C LYS A 208 -12.81 -7.10 -3.39
N LYS A 209 -13.33 -6.23 -2.52
CA LYS A 209 -14.68 -6.38 -1.96
C LYS A 209 -15.76 -6.06 -2.98
N VAL A 210 -15.50 -5.11 -3.89
CA VAL A 210 -16.45 -4.66 -4.92
C VAL A 210 -16.51 -5.66 -6.09
N TYR A 211 -15.36 -6.16 -6.54
CA TYR A 211 -15.25 -7.17 -7.60
C TYR A 211 -15.20 -8.61 -7.05
N GLY A 212 -15.47 -8.79 -5.75
CA GLY A 212 -15.44 -10.10 -5.12
C GLY A 212 -16.64 -10.94 -5.57
N PRO A 213 -16.51 -12.28 -5.67
CA PRO A 213 -17.64 -13.13 -5.94
C PRO A 213 -18.69 -12.95 -4.83
N ILE A 214 -19.93 -12.70 -5.21
CA ILE A 214 -21.05 -12.67 -4.27
C ILE A 214 -21.51 -14.12 -4.11
N PHE A 215 -21.31 -14.65 -2.90
CA PHE A 215 -21.77 -15.97 -2.53
C PHE A 215 -23.21 -15.85 -2.05
N THR A 216 -24.16 -16.33 -2.84
CA THR A 216 -25.57 -16.36 -2.43
C THR A 216 -25.98 -17.82 -2.25
N THR A 217 -26.37 -18.18 -1.03
CA THR A 217 -27.02 -19.47 -0.77
C THR A 217 -28.50 -19.33 -1.12
N SER A 218 -29.01 -20.23 -1.94
CA SER A 218 -30.41 -20.22 -2.39
C SER A 218 -30.96 -21.64 -2.46
N LEU A 219 -32.27 -21.79 -2.31
CA LEU A 219 -32.97 -23.04 -2.57
C LEU A 219 -33.33 -23.09 -4.06
N PHE A 220 -32.76 -24.06 -4.78
CA PHE A 220 -33.03 -24.26 -6.19
C PHE A 220 -34.04 -25.38 -6.36
N GLU A 221 -35.03 -25.16 -7.22
CA GLU A 221 -35.95 -26.23 -7.62
C GLU A 221 -35.23 -27.12 -8.63
N THR A 222 -35.01 -28.39 -8.25
CA THR A 222 -34.24 -29.36 -9.05
C THR A 222 -35.12 -30.25 -9.92
N SER A 223 -36.39 -30.39 -9.54
CA SER A 223 -37.45 -31.07 -10.28
C SER A 223 -38.79 -30.73 -9.63
N ALA A 224 -39.91 -30.83 -10.35
CA ALA A 224 -41.24 -30.36 -9.91
C ALA A 224 -41.52 -30.61 -8.41
N GLY A 225 -41.43 -29.55 -7.60
CA GLY A 225 -41.71 -29.56 -6.16
C GLY A 225 -40.56 -30.02 -5.23
N LYS A 226 -39.36 -30.30 -5.73
CA LYS A 226 -38.18 -30.66 -4.92
C LYS A 226 -37.15 -29.52 -4.92
N PHE A 227 -37.04 -28.86 -3.76
CA PHE A 227 -36.02 -27.85 -3.50
C PHE A 227 -34.75 -28.49 -2.92
N SER A 228 -33.60 -28.17 -3.49
CA SER A 228 -32.29 -28.51 -2.93
C SER A 228 -31.57 -27.22 -2.54
N PRO A 229 -30.86 -27.19 -1.40
CA PRO A 229 -29.91 -26.12 -1.16
C PRO A 229 -28.85 -26.13 -2.26
N GLY A 230 -28.52 -24.96 -2.78
CA GLY A 230 -27.44 -24.78 -3.73
C GLY A 230 -26.67 -23.50 -3.46
N LEU A 231 -25.51 -23.42 -4.09
CA LEU A 231 -24.59 -22.30 -4.00
C LEU A 231 -24.59 -21.59 -5.35
N LEU A 232 -25.08 -20.35 -5.39
CA LEU A 232 -24.94 -19.49 -6.56
C LEU A 232 -23.65 -18.70 -6.41
N LEU A 233 -22.74 -18.93 -7.34
CA LEU A 233 -21.51 -18.16 -7.50
C LEU A 233 -21.77 -17.16 -8.61
N THR A 234 -21.83 -15.87 -8.26
CA THR A 234 -21.80 -14.80 -9.25
C THR A 234 -20.52 -14.01 -9.09
N SER A 235 -19.84 -13.78 -10.21
CA SER A 235 -18.63 -12.97 -10.30
C SER A 235 -18.85 -11.92 -11.37
N THR A 236 -18.72 -10.66 -10.99
CA THR A 236 -18.66 -9.52 -11.90
C THR A 236 -17.25 -9.44 -12.47
N PHE A 237 -17.10 -9.76 -13.75
CA PHE A 237 -15.85 -9.62 -14.50
C PHE A 237 -15.89 -8.37 -15.39
#